data_AF-A0A3A8WM21-F1
#
_entry.id   AF-A0A3A8WM21-F1
#
_cell.length_a   1.000
_cell.length_b   1.000
_cell.length_c   1.000
_cell.angle_alpha   90.00
_cell.angle_beta   90.00
_cell.angle_gamma   90.00
#
_symmetry.space_group_name_H-M   'P 1'
#
loop_
_entity.id
_entity.type
_entity.pdbx_description
1 polymer ?
#
loop_
_entity_poly.entity_id
_entity_poly.type
_entity_poly.pdbx_seq_one_letter_code
_entity_poly.pdbx_strand_id
1 'polypeptide(L)'
;MEEKMADNYRIVMEVSEENEPENELKDECFLLKFVQHKKICIQCHDNPDADALASGFALYKFYESKGIDVNFIYSGPNKITKPNLLLMIRALEIPVQYVTELPDCDLLFLTDCQYGSGNVTYFEAPEVATIDHHQCGMMQNENFWIKSNLGSCATAVWALMNNLGYPFREDLNLSTALYYGLYMDTNHFEEIFHPLDKDMRDYLQTKEQLLFQLENTNLSMAELEIASKALISKIYNEEYRFAVIPAETCDPNILGIISDFVIQVEEVNSCIAFNPNSGGYKISVRSCDKEMKANEMAEYICNGIGNGGGHLTKAGGFIAMKPLQEAYKGKKIEEVLVERMVDYHKAYDVIYAKDYNADLSAMERYQKKKIIVGVVMASEFLKEGTPVMVRTLEGDVDLIVENDLYFMVGIEGEVYPIRKEKFDRSYQLVEGEPDIVMEYTPNVRNHIDGEVYQLMNYMKTCVATGTTKIYAKRLDHNVKVFTAWDEDKYYRGVVGDYLVVREDDLHDIYVVRSDIFDKTYEKIS
;
A
#
# COMPACT_ATOMS: atom_id res chain seq x y z
N MET A 1 -64.00 10.45 -4.61
CA MET A 1 -63.24 11.68 -4.96
C MET A 1 -61.95 11.55 -4.19
N GLU A 2 -60.89 11.26 -4.93
CA GLU A 2 -59.71 10.48 -4.52
C GLU A 2 -58.78 11.18 -3.52
N GLU A 3 -58.17 10.33 -2.68
CA GLU A 3 -56.99 10.59 -1.85
C GLU A 3 -55.74 10.77 -2.71
N LYS A 4 -54.92 11.77 -2.35
CA LYS A 4 -53.55 11.92 -2.84
C LYS A 4 -52.61 11.10 -1.96
N MET A 5 -52.01 10.06 -2.53
CA MET A 5 -50.78 9.44 -2.03
C MET A 5 -49.65 9.75 -3.02
N ALA A 6 -48.45 9.94 -2.46
CA ALA A 6 -47.24 10.33 -3.16
C ALA A 6 -46.60 9.14 -3.89
N ASP A 7 -46.28 9.32 -5.18
CA ASP A 7 -45.45 8.38 -5.94
C ASP A 7 -44.06 8.97 -6.15
N ASN A 8 -43.08 8.34 -5.49
CA ASN A 8 -41.65 8.47 -5.78
C ASN A 8 -41.35 7.69 -7.06
N TYR A 9 -40.92 8.39 -8.11
CA TYR A 9 -40.42 7.77 -9.34
C TYR A 9 -39.06 7.09 -9.07
N ARG A 10 -39.06 5.76 -8.94
CA ARG A 10 -37.88 4.93 -9.20
C ARG A 10 -37.87 4.62 -10.70
N ILE A 11 -36.95 5.23 -11.43
CA ILE A 11 -36.60 4.80 -12.79
C ILE A 11 -35.77 3.51 -12.62
N VAL A 12 -36.39 2.37 -12.87
CA VAL A 12 -35.69 1.10 -13.10
C VAL A 12 -35.18 1.17 -14.52
N MET A 13 -33.86 1.27 -14.70
CA MET A 13 -33.26 0.99 -16.00
C MET A 13 -33.39 -0.51 -16.24
N GLU A 14 -34.25 -0.90 -17.17
CA GLU A 14 -34.19 -2.22 -17.81
C GLU A 14 -32.86 -2.29 -18.56
N VAL A 15 -31.93 -3.08 -18.02
CA VAL A 15 -30.71 -3.46 -18.72
C VAL A 15 -31.11 -4.52 -19.74
N SER A 16 -30.87 -4.24 -21.01
CA SER A 16 -31.05 -5.19 -22.10
C SER A 16 -30.19 -6.44 -21.87
N GLU A 17 -30.84 -7.60 -21.79
CA GLU A 17 -30.24 -8.93 -21.85
C GLU A 17 -29.59 -9.16 -23.21
N GLU A 18 -28.38 -8.66 -23.44
CA GLU A 18 -27.51 -9.07 -24.56
C GLU A 18 -26.11 -8.48 -24.32
N ASN A 19 -25.40 -9.05 -23.34
CA ASN A 19 -23.93 -9.12 -23.20
C ASN A 19 -23.57 -9.64 -21.80
N GLU A 20 -24.04 -10.83 -21.41
CA GLU A 20 -23.40 -11.55 -20.30
C GLU A 20 -22.04 -12.07 -20.81
N PRO A 21 -20.92 -11.80 -20.11
CA PRO A 21 -19.64 -12.39 -20.48
C PRO A 21 -19.68 -13.88 -20.15
N GLU A 22 -19.60 -14.75 -21.16
CA GLU A 22 -19.48 -16.22 -21.09
C GLU A 22 -18.38 -16.75 -20.13
N ASN A 23 -17.58 -15.87 -19.51
CA ASN A 23 -16.53 -16.20 -18.56
C ASN A 23 -16.99 -16.32 -17.10
N GLU A 24 -18.07 -15.68 -16.66
CA GLU A 24 -18.48 -15.72 -15.24
C GLU A 24 -19.01 -17.10 -14.81
N LEU A 25 -19.71 -17.82 -15.69
CA LEU A 25 -20.26 -19.15 -15.41
C LEU A 25 -19.21 -20.27 -15.37
N LYS A 26 -18.02 -20.10 -15.98
CA LYS A 26 -16.92 -21.08 -15.89
C LYS A 26 -16.23 -21.07 -14.53
N ASP A 27 -16.45 -20.01 -13.78
CA ASP A 27 -15.68 -19.64 -12.61
C ASP A 27 -16.32 -20.22 -11.31
N GLU A 28 -17.64 -20.43 -11.30
CA GLU A 28 -18.42 -20.94 -10.15
C GLU A 28 -18.09 -22.37 -9.70
N CYS A 29 -17.45 -23.17 -10.55
CA CYS A 29 -17.15 -24.59 -10.27
C CYS A 29 -15.66 -24.88 -10.04
N PHE A 30 -14.81 -23.87 -9.79
CA PHE A 30 -13.35 -24.05 -9.71
C PHE A 30 -12.95 -25.17 -8.72
N LEU A 31 -13.48 -25.16 -7.50
CA LEU A 31 -13.19 -26.20 -6.48
C LEU A 31 -13.69 -27.60 -6.90
N LEU A 32 -14.74 -27.68 -7.72
CA LEU A 32 -15.27 -28.97 -8.18
C LEU A 32 -14.36 -29.64 -9.21
N LYS A 33 -13.45 -28.91 -9.86
CA LYS A 33 -12.48 -29.47 -10.82
C LYS A 33 -11.50 -30.46 -10.19
N PHE A 34 -11.43 -30.53 -8.86
CA PHE A 34 -10.41 -31.30 -8.15
C PHE A 34 -10.99 -32.45 -7.30
N VAL A 35 -12.31 -32.65 -7.30
CA VAL A 35 -12.97 -33.67 -6.47
C VAL A 35 -12.72 -35.12 -6.95
N GLN A 36 -12.15 -35.30 -8.15
CA GLN A 36 -11.73 -36.60 -8.67
C GLN A 36 -10.44 -37.12 -8.01
N HIS A 37 -9.67 -36.25 -7.35
CA HIS A 37 -8.44 -36.64 -6.65
C HIS A 37 -8.77 -37.40 -5.37
N LYS A 38 -7.93 -38.36 -5.00
CA LYS A 38 -8.10 -39.14 -3.77
C LYS A 38 -7.33 -38.52 -2.61
N LYS A 39 -6.20 -37.89 -2.91
CA LYS A 39 -5.32 -37.24 -1.95
C LYS A 39 -4.98 -35.81 -2.37
N ILE A 40 -5.35 -34.84 -1.55
CA ILE A 40 -5.04 -33.43 -1.78
C ILE A 40 -4.13 -32.93 -0.65
N CYS A 41 -3.03 -32.28 -1.00
CA CYS A 41 -2.20 -31.57 -0.05
C CYS A 41 -2.38 -30.07 -0.25
N ILE A 42 -2.87 -29.35 0.76
CA ILE A 42 -3.05 -27.91 0.75
C ILE A 42 -1.82 -27.27 1.36
N GLN A 43 -1.20 -26.32 0.66
CA GLN A 43 0.01 -25.62 1.10
C GLN A 43 -0.23 -24.11 1.13
N CYS A 44 0.09 -23.47 2.26
CA CYS A 44 0.21 -22.02 2.33
C CYS A 44 1.69 -21.55 2.31
N HIS A 45 1.93 -20.23 2.27
CA HIS A 45 3.30 -19.68 2.25
C HIS A 45 4.13 -20.04 3.50
N ASP A 46 5.45 -19.89 3.40
CA ASP A 46 6.42 -20.36 4.40
C ASP A 46 6.36 -19.64 5.76
N ASN A 47 5.72 -18.48 5.83
CA ASN A 47 5.54 -17.73 7.06
C ASN A 47 4.06 -17.39 7.26
N PRO A 48 3.19 -18.41 7.47
CA PRO A 48 1.74 -18.24 7.39
C PRO A 48 1.25 -17.11 8.29
N ASP A 49 0.32 -16.32 7.77
CA ASP A 49 -0.47 -15.39 8.57
C ASP A 49 -1.88 -15.92 8.82
N ALA A 50 -2.79 -15.06 9.28
CA ALA A 50 -4.16 -15.46 9.57
C ALA A 50 -4.96 -15.78 8.30
N ASP A 51 -4.72 -15.09 7.18
CA ASP A 51 -5.45 -15.30 5.94
C ASP A 51 -5.05 -16.61 5.27
N ALA A 52 -3.75 -16.90 5.26
CA ALA A 52 -3.20 -18.17 4.80
C ALA A 52 -3.71 -19.37 5.59
N LEU A 53 -3.80 -19.25 6.93
CA LEU A 53 -4.36 -20.28 7.80
C LEU A 53 -5.86 -20.45 7.60
N ALA A 54 -6.60 -19.36 7.40
CA ALA A 54 -8.04 -19.37 7.20
C ALA A 54 -8.44 -19.98 5.86
N SER A 55 -7.83 -19.51 4.78
CA SER A 55 -8.06 -19.98 3.40
C SER A 55 -7.69 -21.45 3.25
N GLY A 56 -6.55 -21.89 3.80
CA GLY A 56 -6.16 -23.30 3.81
C GLY A 56 -7.07 -24.18 4.65
N PHE A 57 -7.56 -23.69 5.80
CA PHE A 57 -8.53 -24.42 6.61
C PHE A 57 -9.89 -24.57 5.89
N ALA A 58 -10.31 -23.55 5.15
CA ALA A 58 -11.52 -23.59 4.34
C ALA A 58 -11.45 -24.64 3.23
N LEU A 59 -10.34 -24.67 2.48
CA LEU A 59 -10.10 -25.71 1.49
C LEU A 59 -10.02 -27.10 2.12
N TYR A 60 -9.38 -27.23 3.28
CA TYR A 60 -9.28 -28.49 4.02
C TYR A 60 -10.68 -29.03 4.33
N LYS A 61 -11.52 -28.20 4.94
CA LYS A 61 -12.90 -28.54 5.29
C LYS A 61 -13.75 -28.86 4.07
N PHE A 62 -13.60 -28.09 2.99
CA PHE A 62 -14.34 -28.33 1.76
C PHE A 62 -14.04 -29.72 1.19
N TYR A 63 -12.78 -30.08 0.97
CA TYR A 63 -12.42 -31.37 0.37
C TYR A 63 -12.60 -32.54 1.34
N GLU A 64 -12.39 -32.34 2.64
CA GLU A 64 -12.73 -33.31 3.69
C GLU A 64 -14.23 -33.66 3.63
N SER A 65 -15.11 -32.65 3.47
CA SER A 65 -16.57 -32.87 3.34
C SER A 65 -16.97 -33.68 2.10
N LYS A 66 -16.08 -33.79 1.10
CA LYS A 66 -16.25 -34.63 -0.10
C LYS A 66 -15.68 -36.05 0.08
N GLY A 67 -15.13 -36.38 1.24
CA GLY A 67 -14.54 -37.68 1.55
C GLY A 67 -13.15 -37.91 0.95
N ILE A 68 -12.43 -36.83 0.65
CA ILE A 68 -11.06 -36.86 0.13
C ILE A 68 -10.07 -36.91 1.31
N ASP A 69 -8.94 -37.59 1.14
CA ASP A 69 -7.83 -37.58 2.10
C ASP A 69 -7.05 -36.27 1.95
N VAL A 70 -7.12 -35.40 2.96
CA VAL A 70 -6.57 -34.04 2.86
C VAL A 70 -5.51 -33.80 3.93
N ASN A 71 -4.36 -33.27 3.50
CA ASN A 71 -3.34 -32.74 4.40
C ASN A 71 -3.28 -31.21 4.26
N PHE A 72 -3.21 -30.47 5.36
CA PHE A 72 -2.95 -29.03 5.34
C PHE A 72 -1.56 -28.76 5.92
N ILE A 73 -0.68 -28.14 5.12
CA ILE A 73 0.73 -27.98 5.45
C ILE A 73 1.25 -26.56 5.24
N TYR A 74 2.38 -26.26 5.90
CA TYR A 74 3.29 -25.17 5.56
C TYR A 74 4.74 -25.65 5.73
N SER A 75 5.69 -24.91 5.17
CA SER A 75 7.11 -25.22 5.25
C SER A 75 7.93 -23.95 5.49
N GLY A 76 9.20 -23.95 5.09
CA GLY A 76 10.08 -22.80 5.22
C GLY A 76 11.11 -22.92 6.35
N PRO A 77 11.95 -21.89 6.53
CA PRO A 77 13.06 -21.93 7.49
C PRO A 77 12.61 -21.80 8.96
N ASN A 78 11.40 -21.29 9.21
CA ASN A 78 10.90 -20.98 10.54
C ASN A 78 9.53 -21.61 10.78
N LYS A 79 9.26 -21.96 12.04
CA LYS A 79 7.92 -22.40 12.47
C LYS A 79 7.10 -21.20 12.93
N ILE A 80 5.77 -21.32 12.89
CA ILE A 80 4.86 -20.31 13.45
C ILE A 80 5.15 -20.13 14.94
N THR A 81 5.51 -18.91 15.33
CA THR A 81 5.76 -18.52 16.73
C THR A 81 4.79 -17.46 17.24
N LYS A 82 4.08 -16.77 16.34
CA LYS A 82 3.22 -15.63 16.68
C LYS A 82 2.06 -16.05 17.60
N PRO A 83 1.88 -15.40 18.77
CA PRO A 83 0.91 -15.86 19.77
C PRO A 83 -0.54 -15.94 19.29
N ASN A 84 -1.02 -14.96 18.52
CA ASN A 84 -2.38 -14.97 17.97
C ASN A 84 -2.60 -16.14 16.99
N LEU A 85 -1.61 -16.45 16.15
CA LEU A 85 -1.70 -17.58 15.21
C LEU A 85 -1.67 -18.92 15.94
N LEU A 86 -0.81 -19.07 16.96
CA LEU A 86 -0.81 -20.27 17.80
C LEU A 86 -2.13 -20.45 18.56
N LEU A 87 -2.74 -19.35 19.02
CA LEU A 87 -4.08 -19.37 19.61
C LEU A 87 -5.13 -19.77 18.57
N MET A 88 -5.09 -19.19 17.37
CA MET A 88 -6.00 -19.48 16.25
C MET A 88 -5.98 -20.97 15.91
N ILE A 89 -4.79 -21.54 15.68
CA ILE A 89 -4.61 -22.94 15.33
C ILE A 89 -5.20 -23.85 16.42
N ARG A 90 -4.86 -23.61 17.68
CA ARG A 90 -5.33 -24.43 18.81
C ARG A 90 -6.82 -24.29 19.07
N ALA A 91 -7.36 -23.07 19.06
CA ALA A 91 -8.73 -22.79 19.47
C ALA A 91 -9.78 -23.08 18.39
N LEU A 92 -9.37 -23.01 17.11
CA LEU A 92 -10.20 -23.34 15.96
C LEU A 92 -9.94 -24.76 15.43
N GLU A 93 -9.01 -25.49 16.06
CA GLU A 93 -8.62 -26.86 15.70
C GLU A 93 -8.17 -26.98 14.23
N ILE A 94 -7.37 -26.01 13.78
CA ILE A 94 -6.86 -25.98 12.40
C ILE A 94 -5.80 -27.09 12.25
N PRO A 95 -6.00 -28.07 11.33
CA PRO A 95 -5.13 -29.23 11.21
C PRO A 95 -3.88 -28.96 10.36
N VAL A 96 -3.29 -27.77 10.53
CA VAL A 96 -2.08 -27.35 9.79
C VAL A 96 -0.82 -28.02 10.36
N GLN A 97 0.07 -28.47 9.48
CA GLN A 97 1.29 -29.18 9.87
C GLN A 97 2.52 -28.53 9.25
N TYR A 98 3.58 -28.37 10.06
CA TYR A 98 4.89 -28.01 9.52
C TYR A 98 5.56 -29.24 8.93
N VAL A 99 5.97 -29.15 7.66
CA VAL A 99 6.66 -30.24 6.97
C VAL A 99 7.95 -29.75 6.31
N THR A 100 8.91 -30.64 6.15
CA THR A 100 10.13 -30.41 5.35
C THR A 100 10.12 -31.18 4.03
N GLU A 101 9.17 -32.09 3.87
CA GLU A 101 8.97 -32.94 2.70
C GLU A 101 7.47 -33.00 2.40
N LEU A 102 7.10 -33.05 1.12
CA LEU A 102 5.71 -33.10 0.69
C LEU A 102 5.07 -34.46 1.07
N PRO A 103 3.93 -34.49 1.78
CA PRO A 103 3.14 -35.70 1.96
C PRO A 103 2.65 -36.26 0.63
N ASP A 104 2.50 -37.59 0.53
CA ASP A 104 1.96 -38.25 -0.66
C ASP A 104 0.59 -37.67 -1.06
N CYS A 105 0.50 -37.11 -2.26
CA CYS A 105 -0.71 -36.49 -2.78
C CYS A 105 -0.80 -36.59 -4.31
N ASP A 106 -2.03 -36.58 -4.81
CA ASP A 106 -2.30 -36.50 -6.25
C ASP A 106 -2.26 -35.04 -6.74
N LEU A 107 -2.64 -34.10 -5.87
CA LEU A 107 -2.72 -32.67 -6.12
C LEU A 107 -2.10 -31.88 -4.98
N LEU A 108 -1.23 -30.94 -5.32
CA LEU A 108 -0.78 -29.86 -4.45
C LEU A 108 -1.61 -28.60 -4.70
N PHE A 109 -2.39 -28.19 -3.71
CA PHE A 109 -3.28 -27.03 -3.79
C PHE A 109 -2.71 -25.87 -2.98
N LEU A 110 -2.23 -24.84 -3.65
CA LEU A 110 -1.69 -23.64 -3.01
C LEU A 110 -2.81 -22.67 -2.63
N THR A 111 -2.66 -22.06 -1.47
CA THR A 111 -3.60 -21.06 -0.94
C THR A 111 -2.81 -19.88 -0.39
N ASP A 112 -3.21 -18.68 -0.79
CA ASP A 112 -2.57 -17.43 -0.36
C ASP A 112 -1.06 -17.37 -0.70
N CYS A 113 -0.68 -18.08 -1.77
CA CYS A 113 0.66 -18.10 -2.32
C CYS A 113 0.63 -18.68 -3.74
N GLN A 114 1.70 -18.44 -4.50
CA GLN A 114 1.80 -18.85 -5.90
C GLN A 114 2.94 -19.85 -6.10
N TYR A 115 2.72 -20.82 -6.99
CA TYR A 115 3.68 -21.90 -7.17
C TYR A 115 5.03 -21.39 -7.68
N GLY A 116 6.11 -21.68 -6.95
CA GLY A 116 7.46 -21.23 -7.29
C GLY A 116 7.81 -19.80 -6.86
N SER A 117 6.93 -19.11 -6.12
CA SER A 117 7.26 -17.80 -5.54
C SER A 117 8.34 -17.90 -4.45
N GLY A 118 9.11 -16.83 -4.24
CA GLY A 118 10.23 -16.84 -3.29
C GLY A 118 9.85 -16.96 -1.81
N ASN A 119 8.56 -16.85 -1.48
CA ASN A 119 8.00 -16.98 -0.13
C ASN A 119 7.32 -18.34 0.11
N VAL A 120 7.45 -19.30 -0.81
CA VAL A 120 6.91 -20.65 -0.64
C VAL A 120 8.00 -21.69 -0.93
N THR A 121 8.11 -22.69 -0.07
CA THR A 121 8.99 -23.83 -0.30
C THR A 121 8.48 -24.62 -1.48
N TYR A 122 9.32 -24.75 -2.50
CA TYR A 122 9.00 -25.52 -3.70
C TYR A 122 8.93 -27.01 -3.40
N PHE A 123 7.80 -27.62 -3.73
CA PHE A 123 7.63 -29.07 -3.78
C PHE A 123 7.21 -29.49 -5.18
N GLU A 124 7.83 -30.54 -5.71
CA GLU A 124 7.40 -31.18 -6.95
C GLU A 124 6.16 -32.05 -6.67
N ALA A 125 5.10 -31.87 -7.46
CA ALA A 125 3.83 -32.57 -7.29
C ALA A 125 3.25 -32.99 -8.66
N PRO A 126 2.41 -34.04 -8.73
CA PRO A 126 1.85 -34.52 -10.01
C PRO A 126 0.95 -33.50 -10.70
N GLU A 127 0.13 -32.80 -9.92
CA GLU A 127 -0.71 -31.70 -10.35
C GLU A 127 -0.63 -30.57 -9.32
N VAL A 128 -0.79 -29.33 -9.79
CA VAL A 128 -0.76 -28.14 -8.96
C VAL A 128 -1.98 -27.27 -9.27
N ALA A 129 -2.62 -26.74 -8.23
CA ALA A 129 -3.67 -25.72 -8.32
C ALA A 129 -3.39 -24.56 -7.37
N THR A 130 -3.98 -23.39 -7.61
CA THR A 130 -3.72 -22.19 -6.79
C THR A 130 -4.96 -21.33 -6.61
N ILE A 131 -5.22 -20.88 -5.38
CA ILE A 131 -6.10 -19.75 -5.07
C ILE A 131 -5.29 -18.67 -4.36
N ASP A 132 -5.37 -17.43 -4.83
CA ASP A 132 -4.64 -16.30 -4.27
C ASP A 132 -5.39 -14.97 -4.52
N HIS A 133 -5.01 -13.93 -3.79
CA HIS A 133 -5.48 -12.55 -4.01
C HIS A 133 -4.31 -11.58 -4.27
N HIS A 134 -3.06 -12.03 -4.22
CA HIS A 134 -1.94 -11.20 -4.62
C HIS A 134 -1.91 -11.00 -6.14
N GLN A 135 -1.23 -9.93 -6.59
CA GLN A 135 -1.00 -9.73 -8.02
C GLN A 135 -0.26 -10.94 -8.61
N CYS A 136 -0.67 -11.35 -9.81
CA CYS A 136 -0.11 -12.52 -10.48
C CYS A 136 1.39 -12.30 -10.77
N GLY A 137 2.25 -13.15 -10.20
CA GLY A 137 3.64 -13.29 -10.63
C GLY A 137 3.72 -13.98 -11.99
N MET A 138 4.87 -13.86 -12.69
CA MET A 138 5.06 -14.49 -13.99
C MET A 138 4.93 -16.03 -13.93
N MET A 139 4.21 -16.59 -14.89
CA MET A 139 3.96 -18.02 -15.17
C MET A 139 3.11 -18.77 -14.13
N GLN A 140 1.79 -18.70 -14.32
CA GLN A 140 0.84 -19.62 -13.70
C GLN A 140 0.56 -20.82 -14.62
N ASN A 141 0.24 -21.96 -14.04
CA ASN A 141 -0.34 -23.12 -14.75
C ASN A 141 -1.78 -22.80 -15.19
N GLU A 142 -2.53 -23.76 -15.77
CA GLU A 142 -3.94 -23.50 -16.17
C GLU A 142 -4.94 -23.58 -14.98
N ASN A 143 -4.47 -24.00 -13.80
CA ASN A 143 -5.28 -24.35 -12.64
C ASN A 143 -5.21 -23.29 -11.52
N PHE A 144 -5.39 -22.01 -11.85
CA PHE A 144 -5.40 -20.94 -10.85
C PHE A 144 -6.73 -20.20 -10.77
N TRP A 145 -6.94 -19.59 -9.61
CA TRP A 145 -7.98 -18.63 -9.33
C TRP A 145 -7.39 -17.48 -8.52
N ILE A 146 -7.06 -16.38 -9.21
CA ILE A 146 -6.43 -15.21 -8.60
C ILE A 146 -7.38 -14.03 -8.73
N LYS A 147 -7.80 -13.45 -7.60
CA LYS A 147 -8.72 -12.30 -7.56
C LYS A 147 -8.09 -11.15 -6.79
N SER A 148 -7.23 -10.39 -7.46
CA SER A 148 -6.41 -9.35 -6.81
C SER A 148 -7.13 -8.07 -6.41
N ASN A 149 -8.44 -8.01 -6.62
CA ASN A 149 -9.33 -6.96 -6.16
C ASN A 149 -9.99 -7.29 -4.80
N LEU A 150 -9.85 -8.52 -4.30
CA LEU A 150 -10.37 -8.91 -2.98
C LEU A 150 -9.41 -8.54 -1.87
N GLY A 151 -9.97 -8.17 -0.72
CA GLY A 151 -9.22 -7.81 0.47
C GLY A 151 -8.42 -8.95 1.08
N SER A 152 -8.80 -10.21 0.83
CA SER A 152 -8.04 -11.38 1.30
C SER A 152 -8.32 -12.66 0.48
N CYS A 153 -7.43 -13.65 0.57
CA CYS A 153 -7.61 -14.99 0.03
C CYS A 153 -8.73 -15.75 0.75
N ALA A 154 -8.96 -15.51 2.05
CA ALA A 154 -10.12 -16.03 2.77
C ALA A 154 -11.45 -15.61 2.10
N THR A 155 -11.58 -14.37 1.60
CA THR A 155 -12.75 -13.96 0.80
C THR A 155 -12.86 -14.76 -0.49
N ALA A 156 -11.75 -14.98 -1.19
CA ALA A 156 -11.75 -15.73 -2.45
C ALA A 156 -12.27 -17.17 -2.25
N VAL A 157 -11.76 -17.88 -1.23
CA VAL A 157 -12.18 -19.25 -0.92
C VAL A 157 -13.62 -19.28 -0.37
N TRP A 158 -13.98 -18.33 0.50
CA TRP A 158 -15.35 -18.21 1.00
C TRP A 158 -16.35 -18.02 -0.14
N ALA A 159 -16.08 -17.14 -1.10
CA ALA A 159 -16.98 -16.89 -2.22
C ALA A 159 -17.22 -18.16 -3.05
N LEU A 160 -16.15 -18.90 -3.38
CA LEU A 160 -16.25 -20.18 -4.10
C LEU A 160 -17.08 -21.21 -3.33
N MET A 161 -16.83 -21.37 -2.04
CA MET A 161 -17.57 -22.33 -1.20
C MET A 161 -19.02 -21.91 -0.97
N ASN A 162 -19.28 -20.60 -0.82
CA ASN A 162 -20.61 -20.05 -0.63
C ASN A 162 -21.48 -20.24 -1.87
N ASN A 163 -20.91 -20.02 -3.07
CA ASN A 163 -21.58 -20.29 -4.34
C ASN A 163 -21.94 -21.78 -4.50
N LEU A 164 -21.13 -22.67 -3.92
CA LEU A 164 -21.39 -24.12 -3.86
C LEU A 164 -22.33 -24.53 -2.72
N GLY A 165 -22.87 -23.57 -1.96
CA GLY A 165 -23.82 -23.83 -0.87
C GLY A 165 -23.21 -24.46 0.38
N TYR A 166 -21.92 -24.21 0.67
CA TYR A 166 -21.27 -24.74 1.87
C TYR A 166 -21.95 -24.19 3.16
N PRO A 167 -22.28 -25.04 4.15
CA PRO A 167 -23.08 -24.63 5.31
C PRO A 167 -22.24 -23.97 6.42
N PHE A 168 -21.68 -22.79 6.15
CA PHE A 168 -20.80 -22.07 7.10
C PHE A 168 -21.38 -21.89 8.51
N ARG A 169 -22.70 -21.68 8.62
CA ARG A 169 -23.39 -21.50 9.90
C ARG A 169 -23.31 -22.70 10.84
N GLU A 170 -23.02 -23.90 10.31
CA GLU A 170 -22.84 -25.12 11.09
C GLU A 170 -21.38 -25.30 11.55
N ASP A 171 -20.43 -24.57 10.97
CA ASP A 171 -19.00 -24.61 11.30
C ASP A 171 -18.51 -23.24 11.78
N LEU A 172 -18.76 -22.96 13.06
CA LEU A 172 -18.29 -21.73 13.70
C LEU A 172 -16.76 -21.65 13.79
N ASN A 173 -16.04 -22.77 13.75
CA ASN A 173 -14.57 -22.73 13.75
C ASN A 173 -14.08 -22.16 12.42
N LEU A 174 -14.57 -22.71 11.31
CA LEU A 174 -14.24 -22.23 9.99
C LEU A 174 -14.70 -20.79 9.78
N SER A 175 -15.92 -20.46 10.17
CA SER A 175 -16.45 -19.10 10.05
C SER A 175 -15.63 -18.08 10.85
N THR A 176 -15.19 -18.43 12.06
CA THR A 176 -14.31 -17.56 12.86
C THR A 176 -12.92 -17.43 12.22
N ALA A 177 -12.36 -18.52 11.67
CA ALA A 177 -11.06 -18.48 10.98
C ALA A 177 -11.10 -17.56 9.78
N LEU A 178 -12.09 -17.74 8.91
CA LEU A 178 -12.34 -16.94 7.71
C LEU A 178 -12.55 -15.46 8.03
N TYR A 179 -13.38 -15.15 9.03
CA TYR A 179 -13.59 -13.78 9.48
C TYR A 179 -12.29 -13.14 10.00
N TYR A 180 -11.53 -13.88 10.82
CA TYR A 180 -10.27 -13.38 11.37
C TYR A 180 -9.18 -13.22 10.29
N GLY A 181 -9.14 -14.09 9.27
CA GLY A 181 -8.27 -13.96 8.11
C GLY A 181 -8.54 -12.65 7.37
N LEU A 182 -9.79 -12.41 6.97
CA LEU A 182 -10.21 -11.16 6.34
C LEU A 182 -9.89 -9.93 7.20
N TYR A 183 -10.18 -10.00 8.51
CA TYR A 183 -9.91 -8.92 9.46
C TYR A 183 -8.44 -8.53 9.51
N MET A 184 -7.55 -9.51 9.57
CA MET A 184 -6.11 -9.25 9.68
C MET A 184 -5.52 -8.69 8.38
N ASP A 185 -5.99 -9.17 7.24
CA ASP A 185 -5.42 -8.82 5.94
C ASP A 185 -5.90 -7.47 5.40
N THR A 186 -7.10 -7.06 5.81
CA THR A 186 -7.70 -5.75 5.44
C THR A 186 -7.43 -4.65 6.47
N ASN A 187 -6.34 -4.77 7.24
CA ASN A 187 -5.98 -3.85 8.31
C ASN A 187 -7.18 -3.53 9.23
N HIS A 188 -7.76 -4.55 9.85
CA HIS A 188 -8.89 -4.42 10.78
C HIS A 188 -10.15 -3.82 10.10
N PHE A 189 -10.38 -4.18 8.83
CA PHE A 189 -11.43 -3.68 7.94
C PHE A 189 -11.29 -2.22 7.49
N GLU A 190 -10.17 -1.54 7.76
CA GLU A 190 -9.92 -0.21 7.20
C GLU A 190 -9.78 -0.25 5.66
N GLU A 191 -9.33 -1.38 5.12
CA GLU A 191 -9.03 -1.57 3.70
C GLU A 191 -10.05 -2.47 2.99
N ILE A 192 -11.31 -2.48 3.46
CA ILE A 192 -12.39 -3.29 2.90
C ILE A 192 -13.15 -2.55 1.78
N PHE A 193 -12.64 -2.66 0.55
CA PHE A 193 -13.19 -1.95 -0.59
C PHE A 193 -14.26 -2.76 -1.34
N HIS A 194 -13.93 -4.01 -1.71
CA HIS A 194 -14.77 -4.84 -2.57
C HIS A 194 -16.06 -5.31 -1.87
N PRO A 195 -17.22 -5.35 -2.58
CA PRO A 195 -18.49 -5.80 -1.99
C PRO A 195 -18.44 -7.20 -1.38
N LEU A 196 -17.76 -8.16 -2.03
CA LEU A 196 -17.66 -9.54 -1.50
C LEU A 196 -16.98 -9.63 -0.14
N ASP A 197 -16.00 -8.77 0.17
CA ASP A 197 -15.39 -8.74 1.50
C ASP A 197 -16.42 -8.31 2.55
N LYS A 198 -17.25 -7.31 2.22
CA LYS A 198 -18.32 -6.81 3.10
C LYS A 198 -19.41 -7.86 3.28
N ASP A 199 -19.79 -8.54 2.20
CA ASP A 199 -20.77 -9.63 2.22
C ASP A 199 -20.28 -10.78 3.12
N MET A 200 -19.01 -11.19 2.99
CA MET A 200 -18.41 -12.21 3.84
C MET A 200 -18.44 -11.80 5.32
N ARG A 201 -17.99 -10.58 5.64
CA ARG A 201 -18.01 -10.02 7.00
C ARG A 201 -19.41 -10.06 7.61
N ASP A 202 -20.43 -9.67 6.84
CA ASP A 202 -21.81 -9.58 7.32
C ASP A 202 -22.51 -10.95 7.36
N TYR A 203 -22.04 -11.92 6.57
CA TYR A 203 -22.61 -13.27 6.46
C TYR A 203 -22.11 -14.24 7.54
N LEU A 204 -20.81 -14.21 7.84
CA LEU A 204 -20.17 -15.18 8.74
C LEU A 204 -20.56 -14.96 10.21
N GLN A 205 -20.86 -16.05 10.92
CA GLN A 205 -21.08 -16.02 12.36
C GLN A 205 -19.81 -16.44 13.08
N THR A 206 -19.37 -15.66 14.06
CA THR A 206 -18.10 -15.89 14.75
C THR A 206 -18.29 -16.34 16.20
N LYS A 207 -17.26 -16.96 16.76
CA LYS A 207 -17.11 -17.14 18.20
C LYS A 207 -16.61 -15.82 18.79
N GLU A 208 -17.51 -14.87 19.04
CA GLU A 208 -17.20 -13.49 19.47
C GLU A 208 -16.13 -13.39 20.57
N GLN A 209 -16.24 -14.19 21.64
CA GLN A 209 -15.26 -14.17 22.73
C GLN A 209 -13.86 -14.64 22.30
N LEU A 210 -13.78 -15.58 21.37
CA LEU A 210 -12.52 -16.06 20.82
C LEU A 210 -11.94 -15.05 19.85
N LEU A 211 -12.77 -14.45 18.98
CA LEU A 211 -12.35 -13.38 18.08
C LEU A 211 -11.73 -12.21 18.86
N PHE A 212 -12.43 -11.73 19.88
CA PHE A 212 -11.91 -10.69 20.78
C PHE A 212 -10.58 -11.11 21.44
N GLN A 213 -10.44 -12.38 21.81
CA GLN A 213 -9.18 -12.88 22.38
C GLN A 213 -8.04 -12.90 21.34
N LEU A 214 -8.33 -13.30 20.09
CA LEU A 214 -7.36 -13.32 18.99
C LEU A 214 -6.83 -11.92 18.69
N GLU A 215 -7.71 -10.94 18.58
CA GLU A 215 -7.38 -9.52 18.36
C GLU A 215 -6.42 -8.95 19.43
N ASN A 216 -6.50 -9.47 20.66
CA ASN A 216 -5.74 -8.99 21.80
C ASN A 216 -4.51 -9.86 22.14
N THR A 217 -4.23 -10.93 21.40
CA THR A 217 -3.11 -11.87 21.67
C THR A 217 -1.88 -11.55 20.80
N ASN A 218 -1.37 -10.32 20.88
CA ASN A 218 -0.31 -9.84 19.99
C ASN A 218 1.12 -10.06 20.50
N LEU A 219 1.31 -10.30 21.81
CA LEU A 219 2.62 -10.37 22.45
C LEU A 219 2.74 -11.60 23.37
N SER A 220 3.89 -12.26 23.32
CA SER A 220 4.32 -13.19 24.36
C SER A 220 4.93 -12.45 25.56
N MET A 221 5.08 -13.14 26.69
CA MET A 221 5.74 -12.56 27.87
C MET A 221 7.20 -12.16 27.60
N ALA A 222 7.91 -12.92 26.77
CA ALA A 222 9.30 -12.61 26.39
C ALA A 222 9.36 -11.33 25.52
N GLU A 223 8.45 -11.20 24.55
CA GLU A 223 8.36 -10.00 23.71
C GLU A 223 7.92 -8.78 24.50
N LEU A 224 6.99 -8.95 25.45
CA LEU A 224 6.59 -7.89 26.39
C LEU A 224 7.78 -7.42 27.24
N GLU A 225 8.63 -8.34 27.71
CA GLU A 225 9.86 -7.99 28.45
C GLU A 225 10.83 -7.18 27.56
N ILE A 226 11.02 -7.60 26.31
CA ILE A 226 11.86 -6.87 25.34
C ILE A 226 11.33 -5.47 25.10
N ALA A 227 10.03 -5.33 24.83
CA ALA A 227 9.39 -4.03 24.64
C ALA A 227 9.53 -3.16 25.89
N SER A 228 9.31 -3.72 27.08
CA SER A 228 9.44 -3.00 28.36
C SER A 228 10.85 -2.43 28.56
N LYS A 229 11.90 -3.23 28.31
CA LYS A 229 13.30 -2.77 28.39
C LYS A 229 13.62 -1.70 27.36
N ALA A 230 13.11 -1.85 26.14
CA ALA A 230 13.30 -0.88 25.06
C ALA A 230 12.70 0.49 25.43
N LEU A 231 11.46 0.51 25.95
CA LEU A 231 10.78 1.74 26.37
C LEU A 231 11.49 2.50 27.51
N ILE A 232 12.19 1.77 28.39
CA ILE A 232 13.02 2.35 29.45
C ILE A 232 14.31 2.95 28.86
N SER A 233 14.93 2.26 27.91
CA SER A 233 16.27 2.57 27.37
C SER A 233 16.29 3.60 26.25
N LYS A 234 15.15 4.24 25.96
CA LYS A 234 15.01 5.23 24.88
C LYS A 234 15.96 6.42 25.05
N ILE A 235 16.42 6.93 23.92
CA ILE A 235 17.15 8.20 23.81
C ILE A 235 16.18 9.20 23.21
N TYR A 236 15.94 10.31 23.90
CA TYR A 236 15.02 11.36 23.46
C TYR A 236 15.80 12.63 23.11
N ASN A 237 15.46 13.25 21.99
CA ASN A 237 15.95 14.57 21.59
C ASN A 237 14.81 15.58 21.72
N GLU A 238 14.97 16.54 22.64
CA GLU A 238 13.94 17.55 22.94
C GLU A 238 13.81 18.63 21.85
N GLU A 239 14.91 19.01 21.21
CA GLU A 239 14.95 20.05 20.18
C GLU A 239 14.12 19.65 18.95
N TYR A 240 14.25 18.39 18.52
CA TYR A 240 13.59 17.85 17.32
C TYR A 240 12.49 16.84 17.64
N ARG A 241 12.13 16.67 18.93
CA ARG A 241 11.02 15.82 19.39
C ARG A 241 11.03 14.41 18.81
N PHE A 242 12.18 13.75 18.79
CA PHE A 242 12.30 12.37 18.31
C PHE A 242 12.86 11.41 19.36
N ALA A 243 12.55 10.13 19.20
CA ALA A 243 13.07 9.06 20.04
C ALA A 243 13.84 7.99 19.25
N VAL A 244 15.00 7.57 19.75
CA VAL A 244 15.76 6.40 19.27
C VAL A 244 15.68 5.31 20.33
N ILE A 245 15.19 4.14 19.96
CA ILE A 245 14.81 3.07 20.89
C ILE A 245 15.61 1.80 20.58
N PRO A 246 16.67 1.51 21.35
CA PRO A 246 17.38 0.24 21.24
C PRO A 246 16.52 -0.89 21.82
N ALA A 247 16.37 -1.97 21.05
CA ALA A 247 15.73 -3.21 21.48
C ALA A 247 16.72 -4.38 21.42
N GLU A 248 16.54 -5.36 22.31
CA GLU A 248 17.22 -6.65 22.22
C GLU A 248 16.79 -7.40 20.94
N THR A 249 17.53 -8.45 20.57
CA THR A 249 17.19 -9.26 19.39
C THR A 249 15.77 -9.82 19.51
N CYS A 250 14.90 -9.43 18.59
CA CYS A 250 13.49 -9.83 18.54
C CYS A 250 13.03 -9.99 17.08
N ASP A 251 11.82 -10.51 16.92
CA ASP A 251 11.10 -10.43 15.65
C ASP A 251 10.90 -8.95 15.27
N PRO A 252 11.15 -8.54 14.01
CA PRO A 252 10.98 -7.16 13.56
C PRO A 252 9.59 -6.56 13.82
N ASN A 253 8.53 -7.38 13.92
CA ASN A 253 7.18 -6.92 14.27
C ASN A 253 7.14 -6.29 15.68
N ILE A 254 8.00 -6.72 16.60
CA ILE A 254 8.11 -6.14 17.94
C ILE A 254 8.65 -4.72 17.88
N LEU A 255 9.55 -4.41 16.95
CA LEU A 255 9.98 -3.03 16.71
C LEU A 255 8.79 -2.16 16.30
N GLY A 256 7.90 -2.70 15.47
CA GLY A 256 6.66 -2.03 15.08
C GLY A 256 5.80 -1.66 16.28
N ILE A 257 5.54 -2.63 17.17
CA ILE A 257 4.76 -2.43 18.40
C ILE A 257 5.40 -1.39 19.31
N ILE A 258 6.73 -1.46 19.50
CA ILE A 258 7.47 -0.47 20.29
C ILE A 258 7.30 0.93 19.69
N SER A 259 7.49 1.05 18.38
CA SER A 259 7.37 2.35 17.70
C SER A 259 5.93 2.89 17.74
N ASP A 260 4.93 2.03 17.54
CA ASP A 260 3.50 2.39 17.60
C ASP A 260 3.09 2.85 19.01
N PHE A 261 3.71 2.34 20.07
CA PHE A 261 3.51 2.84 21.43
C PHE A 261 4.22 4.18 21.65
N VAL A 262 5.49 4.31 21.23
CA VAL A 262 6.30 5.50 21.48
C VAL A 262 5.79 6.72 20.73
N ILE A 263 5.27 6.56 19.51
CA ILE A 263 4.75 7.67 18.70
C ILE A 263 3.47 8.30 19.29
N GLN A 264 2.82 7.64 20.25
CA GLN A 264 1.65 8.17 20.97
C GLN A 264 2.03 9.08 22.15
N VAL A 265 3.32 9.22 22.46
CA VAL A 265 3.81 10.14 23.49
C VAL A 265 3.73 11.57 22.97
N GLU A 266 3.14 12.48 23.76
CA GLU A 266 2.90 13.88 23.35
C GLU A 266 4.17 14.53 22.77
N GLU A 267 5.32 14.36 23.42
CA GLU A 267 6.58 14.98 23.05
C GLU A 267 7.33 14.30 21.90
N VAL A 268 6.77 13.23 21.29
CA VAL A 268 7.43 12.46 20.24
C VAL A 268 6.68 12.57 18.90
N ASN A 269 7.29 13.26 17.94
CA ASN A 269 6.79 13.44 16.58
C ASN A 269 7.30 12.35 15.61
N SER A 270 8.43 11.72 15.96
CA SER A 270 9.00 10.63 15.20
C SER A 270 9.84 9.71 16.07
N CYS A 271 9.96 8.44 15.66
CA CYS A 271 10.80 7.51 16.38
C CYS A 271 11.42 6.43 15.49
N ILE A 272 12.56 5.91 15.95
CA ILE A 272 13.25 4.76 15.36
C ILE A 272 13.45 3.71 16.44
N ALA A 273 12.76 2.59 16.34
CA ALA A 273 13.11 1.40 17.11
C ALA A 273 14.04 0.50 16.29
N PHE A 274 15.04 -0.10 16.90
CA PHE A 274 15.97 -0.98 16.18
C PHE A 274 16.46 -2.13 17.03
N ASN A 275 16.78 -3.26 16.40
CA ASN A 275 17.43 -4.40 17.06
C ASN A 275 18.58 -4.98 16.23
N PRO A 276 19.55 -5.64 16.89
CA PRO A 276 20.56 -6.44 16.18
C PRO A 276 19.91 -7.57 15.40
N ASN A 277 20.37 -7.78 14.16
CA ASN A 277 19.99 -8.91 13.32
C ASN A 277 21.24 -9.46 12.61
N SER A 278 21.14 -10.65 12.00
CA SER A 278 22.22 -11.24 11.22
C SER A 278 22.73 -10.25 10.16
N GLY A 279 24.00 -9.87 10.27
CA GLY A 279 24.66 -8.96 9.34
C GLY A 279 24.42 -7.46 9.55
N GLY A 280 23.65 -7.03 10.57
CA GLY A 280 23.33 -5.61 10.74
C GLY A 280 22.27 -5.30 11.79
N TYR A 281 21.44 -4.31 11.50
CA TYR A 281 20.33 -3.88 12.36
C TYR A 281 19.06 -3.73 11.54
N LYS A 282 17.95 -4.25 12.05
CA LYS A 282 16.61 -3.92 11.52
C LYS A 282 16.10 -2.68 12.24
N ILE A 283 15.43 -1.82 11.51
CA ILE A 283 14.82 -0.60 12.04
C ILE A 283 13.33 -0.54 11.70
N SER A 284 12.55 0.01 12.62
CA SER A 284 11.16 0.43 12.46
C SER A 284 11.12 1.94 12.67
N VAL A 285 10.55 2.66 11.72
CA VAL A 285 10.44 4.11 11.72
C VAL A 285 8.97 4.50 11.77
N ARG A 286 8.63 5.46 12.63
CA ARG A 286 7.31 6.08 12.69
C ARG A 286 7.43 7.58 12.64
N SER A 287 6.46 8.23 12.01
CA SER A 287 6.26 9.66 12.16
C SER A 287 4.78 10.00 12.10
N CYS A 288 4.39 10.97 12.92
CA CYS A 288 3.08 11.62 12.91
C CYS A 288 3.20 13.10 12.51
N ASP A 289 4.37 13.53 12.02
CA ASP A 289 4.65 14.90 11.66
C ASP A 289 4.45 15.08 10.15
N LYS A 290 3.57 16.03 9.78
CA LYS A 290 3.27 16.29 8.36
C LYS A 290 4.47 16.78 7.58
N GLU A 291 5.45 17.40 8.25
CA GLU A 291 6.71 17.84 7.62
C GLU A 291 7.68 16.69 7.40
N MET A 292 7.37 15.47 7.86
CA MET A 292 8.35 14.38 7.92
C MET A 292 7.71 13.02 7.68
N LYS A 293 7.76 12.57 6.43
CA LYS A 293 7.28 11.22 6.08
C LYS A 293 8.28 10.15 6.54
N ALA A 294 7.77 9.08 7.15
CA ALA A 294 8.56 7.98 7.70
C ALA A 294 9.37 7.23 6.63
N ASN A 295 8.83 7.06 5.41
CA ASN A 295 9.52 6.43 4.29
C ASN A 295 10.76 7.23 3.84
N GLU A 296 10.62 8.55 3.64
CA GLU A 296 11.74 9.44 3.28
C GLU A 296 12.80 9.49 4.39
N MET A 297 12.35 9.49 5.65
CA MET A 297 13.24 9.41 6.81
C MET A 297 14.03 8.09 6.81
N ALA A 298 13.36 6.95 6.64
CA ALA A 298 14.02 5.65 6.61
C ALA A 298 15.04 5.54 5.47
N GLU A 299 14.69 6.05 4.28
CA GLU A 299 15.60 6.14 3.14
C GLU A 299 16.85 6.96 3.48
N TYR A 300 16.67 8.16 4.04
CA TYR A 300 17.77 9.05 4.42
C TYR A 300 18.69 8.43 5.49
N ILE A 301 18.11 7.88 6.56
CA ILE A 301 18.87 7.27 7.66
C ILE A 301 19.66 6.05 7.17
N CYS A 302 19.12 5.27 6.24
CA CYS A 302 19.81 4.10 5.72
C CYS A 302 20.81 4.44 4.59
N ASN A 303 20.72 5.63 3.98
CA ASN A 303 21.52 5.97 2.79
C ASN A 303 23.03 5.79 3.02
N GLY A 304 23.69 5.06 2.13
CA GLY A 304 25.12 4.76 2.20
C GLY A 304 25.52 3.68 3.22
N ILE A 305 24.61 3.21 4.07
CA ILE A 305 24.88 2.15 5.06
C ILE A 305 23.85 1.01 5.06
N GLY A 306 22.87 1.05 4.17
CA GLY A 306 21.74 0.13 4.18
C GLY A 306 20.67 0.50 3.17
N ASN A 307 19.46 0.02 3.41
CA ASN A 307 18.27 0.37 2.62
C ASN A 307 17.07 0.61 3.57
N GLY A 308 16.20 1.56 3.23
CA GLY A 308 15.03 1.93 4.02
C GLY A 308 13.91 2.42 3.12
N GLY A 309 12.67 2.23 3.57
CA GLY A 309 11.47 2.59 2.82
C GLY A 309 10.20 2.16 3.55
N GLY A 310 9.05 2.38 2.93
CA GLY A 310 7.74 2.02 3.48
C GLY A 310 6.68 3.08 3.14
N HIS A 311 5.76 3.30 4.06
CA HIS A 311 4.64 4.23 3.92
C HIS A 311 4.91 5.58 4.59
N LEU A 312 3.98 6.53 4.39
CA LEU A 312 4.08 7.90 4.88
C LEU A 312 4.27 7.99 6.41
N THR A 313 3.59 7.12 7.17
CA THR A 313 3.61 7.16 8.65
C THR A 313 4.37 5.99 9.27
N LYS A 314 4.50 4.87 8.54
CA LYS A 314 5.13 3.63 9.00
C LYS A 314 6.13 3.14 7.96
N ALA A 315 7.40 3.07 8.35
CA ALA A 315 8.47 2.61 7.49
C ALA A 315 9.42 1.68 8.24
N GLY A 316 10.36 1.09 7.52
CA GLY A 316 11.39 0.23 8.08
C GLY A 316 12.64 0.22 7.23
N GLY A 317 13.63 -0.54 7.66
CA GLY A 317 14.88 -0.63 6.94
C GLY A 317 15.85 -1.64 7.54
N PHE A 318 16.98 -1.76 6.87
CA PHE A 318 18.11 -2.57 7.32
C PHE A 318 19.40 -1.79 7.14
N ILE A 319 20.14 -1.64 8.24
CA ILE A 319 21.48 -1.05 8.27
C ILE A 319 22.49 -2.19 8.29
N ALA A 320 23.31 -2.27 7.24
CA ALA A 320 24.31 -3.32 7.08
C ALA A 320 25.55 -3.01 7.94
N MET A 321 26.03 -4.02 8.66
CA MET A 321 27.14 -3.87 9.62
C MET A 321 28.43 -3.40 8.96
N LYS A 322 28.78 -3.95 7.78
CA LYS A 322 30.05 -3.63 7.11
C LYS A 322 30.11 -2.16 6.64
N PRO A 323 29.15 -1.66 5.83
CA PRO A 323 29.08 -0.23 5.50
C PRO A 323 29.03 0.70 6.72
N LEU A 324 28.27 0.32 7.76
CA LEU A 324 28.21 1.08 9.01
C LEU A 324 29.59 1.23 9.66
N GLN A 325 30.35 0.14 9.77
CA GLN A 325 31.70 0.15 10.35
C GLN A 325 32.69 0.95 9.50
N GLU A 326 32.60 0.86 8.18
CA GLU A 326 33.45 1.62 7.26
C GLU A 326 33.20 3.13 7.36
N ALA A 327 31.92 3.54 7.45
CA ALA A 327 31.52 4.95 7.53
C ALA A 327 31.80 5.58 8.91
N TYR A 328 31.48 4.87 10.00
CA TYR A 328 31.47 5.44 11.36
C TYR A 328 32.53 4.89 12.31
N LYS A 329 33.46 4.06 11.82
CA LYS A 329 34.68 3.62 12.53
C LYS A 329 34.44 3.08 13.95
N GLY A 330 33.36 2.32 14.14
CA GLY A 330 33.04 1.66 15.41
C GLY A 330 32.22 2.50 16.41
N LYS A 331 31.68 3.65 15.98
CA LYS A 331 30.66 4.38 16.74
C LYS A 331 29.44 3.49 17.03
N LYS A 332 28.83 3.65 18.20
CA LYS A 332 27.61 2.94 18.57
C LYS A 332 26.46 3.32 17.64
N ILE A 333 25.64 2.34 17.26
CA ILE A 333 24.53 2.56 16.32
C ILE A 333 23.54 3.59 16.83
N GLU A 334 23.28 3.63 18.14
CA GLU A 334 22.46 4.64 18.81
C GLU A 334 22.93 6.05 18.47
N GLU A 335 24.24 6.30 18.59
CA GLU A 335 24.82 7.61 18.35
C GLU A 335 24.81 7.97 16.85
N VAL A 336 24.95 6.97 15.98
CA VAL A 336 24.84 7.15 14.52
C VAL A 336 23.39 7.49 14.14
N LEU A 337 22.40 6.80 14.71
CA LEU A 337 20.99 7.07 14.45
C LEU A 337 20.57 8.44 14.98
N VAL A 338 21.05 8.84 16.16
CA VAL A 338 20.81 10.20 16.69
C VAL A 338 21.43 11.26 15.78
N GLU A 339 22.67 11.08 15.33
CA GLU A 339 23.33 12.00 14.39
C GLU A 339 22.55 12.11 13.08
N ARG A 340 22.18 10.98 12.47
CA ARG A 340 21.41 10.96 11.22
C ARG A 340 20.01 11.55 11.36
N MET A 341 19.36 11.38 12.51
CA MET A 341 18.08 12.03 12.79
C MET A 341 18.22 13.54 12.89
N VAL A 342 19.24 14.04 13.59
CA VAL A 342 19.53 15.49 13.66
C VAL A 342 19.86 16.02 12.26
N ASP A 343 20.65 15.30 11.47
CA ASP A 343 20.99 15.69 10.12
C ASP A 343 19.75 15.73 9.21
N TYR A 344 18.85 14.75 9.33
CA TYR A 344 17.60 14.73 8.57
C TYR A 344 16.74 15.96 8.85
N HIS A 345 16.59 16.36 10.13
CA HIS A 345 15.83 17.56 10.49
C HIS A 345 16.45 18.84 9.93
N LYS A 346 17.77 18.88 9.79
CA LYS A 346 18.50 20.03 9.24
C LYS A 346 18.60 20.02 7.72
N ALA A 347 18.33 18.90 7.08
CA ALA A 347 18.56 18.70 5.65
C ALA A 347 17.48 19.32 4.75
N TYR A 348 16.38 19.83 5.32
CA TYR A 348 15.25 20.37 4.58
C TYR A 348 14.78 21.72 5.15
N ASP A 349 14.56 22.69 4.26
CA ASP A 349 13.77 23.88 4.59
C ASP A 349 12.29 23.60 4.30
N VAL A 350 11.42 23.97 5.24
CA VAL A 350 9.98 23.81 5.06
C VAL A 350 9.36 25.12 4.60
N ILE A 351 8.64 25.06 3.48
CA ILE A 351 7.99 26.21 2.84
C ILE A 351 6.49 25.96 2.86
N TYR A 352 5.77 26.79 3.62
CA TYR A 352 4.31 26.88 3.58
C TYR A 352 3.90 27.96 2.59
N ALA A 353 3.55 27.57 1.37
CA ALA A 353 3.35 28.50 0.26
C ALA A 353 2.32 29.59 0.54
N LYS A 354 1.32 29.31 1.36
CA LYS A 354 0.26 30.25 1.79
C LYS A 354 0.77 31.44 2.61
N ASP A 355 1.82 31.24 3.41
CA ASP A 355 2.37 32.28 4.30
C ASP A 355 3.79 32.70 3.89
N TYR A 356 4.36 32.04 2.89
CA TYR A 356 5.73 32.25 2.43
C TYR A 356 5.85 33.46 1.51
N ASN A 357 6.73 34.40 1.88
CA ASN A 357 7.06 35.54 1.05
C ASN A 357 8.39 35.28 0.33
N ALA A 358 8.31 34.88 -0.94
CA ALA A 358 9.49 34.60 -1.74
C ALA A 358 10.32 35.86 -2.01
N ASP A 359 11.64 35.78 -1.82
CA ASP A 359 12.57 36.82 -2.26
C ASP A 359 12.76 36.76 -3.77
N LEU A 360 11.89 37.45 -4.51
CA LEU A 360 11.93 37.52 -5.97
C LEU A 360 13.21 38.17 -6.51
N SER A 361 13.96 38.92 -5.68
CA SER A 361 15.22 39.55 -6.12
C SER A 361 16.35 38.52 -6.29
N ALA A 362 16.24 37.38 -5.61
CA ALA A 362 17.15 36.25 -5.73
C ALA A 362 16.70 35.23 -6.80
N MET A 363 15.61 35.50 -7.53
CA MET A 363 15.04 34.62 -8.55
C MET A 363 15.20 35.21 -9.95
N GLU A 364 15.31 34.33 -10.94
CA GLU A 364 15.30 34.73 -12.36
C GLU A 364 13.91 34.52 -12.96
N ARG A 365 13.57 35.31 -13.99
CA ARG A 365 12.27 35.23 -14.65
C ARG A 365 12.31 34.23 -15.80
N TYR A 366 11.27 33.41 -15.89
CA TYR A 366 11.09 32.45 -16.97
C TYR A 366 9.66 32.50 -17.51
N GLN A 367 9.51 31.98 -18.73
CA GLN A 367 8.24 31.80 -19.40
C GLN A 367 8.05 30.33 -19.72
N LYS A 368 6.82 29.83 -19.56
CA LYS A 368 6.51 28.44 -19.90
C LYS A 368 6.56 28.27 -21.41
N LYS A 369 7.35 27.30 -21.87
CA LYS A 369 7.47 26.96 -23.29
C LYS A 369 6.15 26.39 -23.81
N LYS A 370 5.89 26.61 -25.10
CA LYS A 370 4.72 26.05 -25.79
C LYS A 370 4.96 24.60 -26.20
N ILE A 371 4.85 23.71 -25.22
CA ILE A 371 5.03 22.26 -25.40
C ILE A 371 3.67 21.60 -25.30
N ILE A 372 3.44 20.62 -26.16
CA ILE A 372 2.25 19.80 -26.14
C ILE A 372 2.41 18.78 -25.02
N VAL A 373 1.47 18.78 -24.08
CA VAL A 373 1.40 17.86 -22.94
C VAL A 373 0.04 17.20 -22.89
N GLY A 374 -0.09 16.13 -22.10
CA GLY A 374 -1.34 15.43 -21.90
C GLY A 374 -2.26 16.13 -20.89
N VAL A 375 -3.55 15.96 -21.06
CA VAL A 375 -4.57 16.32 -20.08
C VAL A 375 -5.71 15.29 -20.13
N VAL A 376 -6.17 14.88 -18.96
CA VAL A 376 -7.26 13.94 -18.79
C VAL A 376 -8.33 14.58 -17.91
N MET A 377 -9.58 14.56 -18.34
CA MET A 377 -10.70 15.09 -17.56
C MET A 377 -11.25 13.97 -16.67
N ALA A 378 -11.19 14.11 -15.35
CA ALA A 378 -11.58 13.04 -14.43
C ALA A 378 -13.04 12.59 -14.64
N SER A 379 -13.93 13.55 -14.94
CA SER A 379 -15.35 13.31 -15.18
C SER A 379 -15.68 12.49 -16.44
N GLU A 380 -14.70 12.19 -17.30
CA GLU A 380 -14.92 11.34 -18.49
C GLU A 380 -14.99 9.84 -18.16
N PHE A 381 -14.41 9.41 -17.05
CA PHE A 381 -14.33 7.99 -16.68
C PHE A 381 -14.57 7.72 -15.19
N LEU A 382 -14.64 8.77 -14.36
CA LEU A 382 -14.96 8.66 -12.94
C LEU A 382 -16.19 9.50 -12.59
N LYS A 383 -16.97 9.01 -11.63
CA LYS A 383 -18.15 9.73 -11.12
C LYS A 383 -17.70 10.79 -10.11
N GLU A 384 -18.45 11.90 -10.07
CA GLU A 384 -18.27 12.91 -9.03
C GLU A 384 -18.45 12.30 -7.62
N GLY A 385 -17.60 12.70 -6.69
CA GLY A 385 -17.55 12.20 -5.33
C GLY A 385 -16.73 10.93 -5.14
N THR A 386 -16.20 10.31 -6.22
CA THR A 386 -15.36 9.12 -6.10
C THR A 386 -14.00 9.47 -5.47
N PRO A 387 -13.61 8.85 -4.34
CA PRO A 387 -12.25 8.94 -3.83
C PRO A 387 -11.32 8.13 -4.74
N VAL A 388 -10.21 8.75 -5.14
CA VAL A 388 -9.24 8.14 -6.05
C VAL A 388 -7.81 8.36 -5.57
N MET A 389 -6.93 7.44 -5.92
CA MET A 389 -5.47 7.56 -5.78
C MET A 389 -4.85 7.64 -7.18
N VAL A 390 -4.20 8.74 -7.49
CA VAL A 390 -3.39 8.87 -8.69
C VAL A 390 -1.99 8.37 -8.37
N ARG A 391 -1.57 7.29 -9.03
CA ARG A 391 -0.23 6.72 -8.88
C ARG A 391 0.72 7.30 -9.91
N THR A 392 1.81 7.88 -9.42
CA THR A 392 2.86 8.49 -10.23
C THR A 392 4.24 8.05 -9.73
N LEU A 393 5.29 8.32 -10.51
CA LEU A 393 6.68 8.14 -10.04
C LEU A 393 7.04 9.08 -8.88
N GLU A 394 6.32 10.20 -8.75
CA GLU A 394 6.56 11.21 -7.71
C GLU A 394 5.78 10.89 -6.40
N GLY A 395 4.93 9.87 -6.43
CA GLY A 395 4.13 9.40 -5.31
C GLY A 395 2.64 9.27 -5.63
N ASP A 396 1.94 8.65 -4.68
CA ASP A 396 0.49 8.47 -4.73
C ASP A 396 -0.21 9.75 -4.23
N VAL A 397 -1.19 10.25 -5.00
CA VAL A 397 -1.99 11.44 -4.66
C VAL A 397 -3.46 11.07 -4.52
N ASP A 398 -3.97 11.08 -3.28
CA ASP A 398 -5.39 10.91 -3.01
C ASP A 398 -6.20 12.18 -3.22
N LEU A 399 -7.31 12.06 -3.94
CA LEU A 399 -8.21 13.16 -4.30
C LEU A 399 -9.66 12.66 -4.30
N ILE A 400 -10.61 13.60 -4.19
CA ILE A 400 -12.02 13.35 -4.48
C ILE A 400 -12.31 13.90 -5.86
N VAL A 401 -12.95 13.10 -6.71
CA VAL A 401 -13.32 13.50 -8.07
C VAL A 401 -14.39 14.59 -8.00
N GLU A 402 -14.09 15.73 -8.59
CA GLU A 402 -15.04 16.83 -8.81
C GLU A 402 -15.16 17.09 -10.31
N ASN A 403 -16.28 17.67 -10.75
CA ASN A 403 -16.55 17.88 -12.19
C ASN A 403 -15.52 18.78 -12.90
N ASP A 404 -14.76 19.58 -12.15
CA ASP A 404 -13.74 20.48 -12.65
C ASP A 404 -12.30 19.96 -12.47
N LEU A 405 -12.13 18.71 -12.00
CA LEU A 405 -10.82 18.10 -11.74
C LEU A 405 -10.22 17.52 -13.02
N TYR A 406 -9.07 18.05 -13.44
CA TYR A 406 -8.31 17.58 -14.59
C TYR A 406 -6.96 17.03 -14.09
N PHE A 407 -6.45 15.97 -14.72
CA PHE A 407 -5.10 15.44 -14.50
C PHE A 407 -4.21 15.87 -15.66
N MET A 408 -3.21 16.69 -15.38
CA MET A 408 -2.19 17.05 -16.36
C MET A 408 -1.14 15.96 -16.41
N VAL A 409 -0.79 15.49 -17.61
CA VAL A 409 0.28 14.52 -17.83
C VAL A 409 1.42 15.26 -18.52
N GLY A 410 2.53 15.45 -17.81
CA GLY A 410 3.69 16.16 -18.32
C GLY A 410 4.57 15.34 -19.26
N ILE A 411 5.78 15.82 -19.54
CA ILE A 411 6.64 15.28 -20.60
C ILE A 411 7.41 14.02 -20.19
N GLU A 412 7.49 13.72 -18.90
CA GLU A 412 8.08 12.48 -18.37
C GLU A 412 7.03 11.54 -17.76
N GLY A 413 5.73 11.85 -17.97
CA GLY A 413 4.62 11.10 -17.40
C GLY A 413 4.28 11.50 -15.96
N GLU A 414 4.84 12.60 -15.46
CA GLU A 414 4.45 13.21 -14.19
C GLU A 414 2.98 13.65 -14.25
N VAL A 415 2.23 13.41 -13.16
CA VAL A 415 0.81 13.76 -13.11
C VAL A 415 0.53 14.71 -11.96
N TYR A 416 -0.12 15.82 -12.27
CA TYR A 416 -0.58 16.79 -11.28
C TYR A 416 -2.03 17.19 -11.51
N PRO A 417 -2.83 17.33 -10.44
CA PRO A 417 -4.20 17.80 -10.55
C PRO A 417 -4.25 19.30 -10.86
N ILE A 418 -5.22 19.70 -11.68
CA ILE A 418 -5.53 21.10 -11.96
C ILE A 418 -7.04 21.29 -12.02
N ARG A 419 -7.51 22.43 -11.49
CA ARG A 419 -8.92 22.83 -11.64
C ARG A 419 -9.15 23.47 -13.00
N LYS A 420 -10.31 23.21 -13.59
CA LYS A 420 -10.69 23.70 -14.93
C LYS A 420 -10.43 25.20 -15.12
N GLU A 421 -10.79 26.05 -14.15
CA GLU A 421 -10.58 27.50 -14.24
C GLU A 421 -9.09 27.87 -14.35
N LYS A 422 -8.20 27.13 -13.68
CA LYS A 422 -6.74 27.32 -13.77
C LYS A 422 -6.21 26.77 -15.10
N PHE A 423 -6.76 25.64 -15.56
CA PHE A 423 -6.45 25.07 -16.87
C PHE A 423 -6.76 26.06 -18.00
N ASP A 424 -7.98 26.60 -18.05
CA ASP A 424 -8.45 27.51 -19.10
C ASP A 424 -7.63 28.80 -19.19
N ARG A 425 -7.00 29.22 -18.08
CA ARG A 425 -6.10 30.40 -18.05
C ARG A 425 -4.70 30.10 -18.56
N SER A 426 -4.18 28.90 -18.29
CA SER A 426 -2.78 28.54 -18.53
C SER A 426 -2.57 27.68 -19.79
N TYR A 427 -3.61 27.00 -20.27
CA TYR A 427 -3.53 26.02 -21.35
C TYR A 427 -4.69 26.17 -22.32
N GLN A 428 -4.51 25.62 -23.52
CA GLN A 428 -5.55 25.44 -24.50
C GLN A 428 -5.46 24.03 -25.10
N LEU A 429 -6.61 23.39 -25.33
CA LEU A 429 -6.67 22.11 -26.02
C LEU A 429 -6.17 22.27 -27.47
N VAL A 430 -5.41 21.29 -27.93
CA VAL A 430 -4.87 21.23 -29.30
C VAL A 430 -4.94 19.81 -29.84
N GLU A 431 -4.82 19.67 -31.15
CA GLU A 431 -4.56 18.37 -31.77
C GLU A 431 -3.04 18.20 -31.93
N GLY A 432 -2.54 17.00 -31.61
CA GLY A 432 -1.13 16.64 -31.73
C GLY A 432 -0.77 15.51 -30.77
N GLU A 433 0.37 14.86 -31.02
CA GLU A 433 0.94 13.85 -30.14
C GLU A 433 1.94 14.53 -29.20
N PRO A 434 1.81 14.34 -27.88
CA PRO A 434 2.77 14.88 -26.93
C PRO A 434 4.05 14.04 -27.01
N ASP A 435 5.21 14.70 -27.03
CA ASP A 435 6.51 14.02 -26.98
C ASP A 435 6.80 13.62 -25.52
N ILE A 436 6.16 12.54 -25.08
CA ILE A 436 6.26 12.03 -23.71
C ILE A 436 7.15 10.79 -23.69
N VAL A 437 8.20 10.82 -22.87
CA VAL A 437 9.05 9.65 -22.60
C VAL A 437 8.80 9.22 -21.17
N MET A 438 8.12 8.09 -20.98
CA MET A 438 7.63 7.67 -19.67
C MET A 438 8.32 6.39 -19.22
N GLU A 439 8.86 6.41 -17.99
CA GLU A 439 9.33 5.19 -17.32
C GLU A 439 8.14 4.41 -16.72
N TYR A 440 7.06 5.10 -16.39
CA TYR A 440 5.84 4.53 -15.81
C TYR A 440 4.58 5.14 -16.43
N THR A 441 3.58 4.29 -16.68
CA THR A 441 2.25 4.76 -17.12
C THR A 441 1.38 5.08 -15.91
N PRO A 442 1.06 6.36 -15.66
CA PRO A 442 0.31 6.74 -14.49
C PRO A 442 -1.12 6.22 -14.59
N ASN A 443 -1.64 5.79 -13.45
CA ASN A 443 -2.99 5.28 -13.33
C ASN A 443 -3.71 5.94 -12.16
N VAL A 444 -5.03 5.87 -12.24
CA VAL A 444 -5.93 6.31 -11.19
C VAL A 444 -6.62 5.07 -10.66
N ARG A 445 -6.40 4.77 -9.39
CA ARG A 445 -7.13 3.71 -8.68
C ARG A 445 -8.38 4.33 -8.05
N ASN A 446 -9.54 3.75 -8.35
CA ASN A 446 -10.78 4.07 -7.65
C ASN A 446 -10.79 3.34 -6.30
N HIS A 447 -10.91 4.10 -5.21
CA HIS A 447 -10.93 3.53 -3.86
C HIS A 447 -12.25 2.84 -3.51
N ILE A 448 -13.31 2.97 -4.32
CA ILE A 448 -14.60 2.32 -4.05
C ILE A 448 -14.61 0.88 -4.52
N ASP A 449 -14.23 0.64 -5.77
CA ASP A 449 -14.31 -0.67 -6.43
C ASP A 449 -12.93 -1.29 -6.70
N GLY A 450 -11.84 -0.54 -6.49
CA GLY A 450 -10.47 -0.98 -6.73
C GLY A 450 -10.03 -0.89 -8.19
N GLU A 451 -10.91 -0.46 -9.11
CA GLU A 451 -10.61 -0.38 -10.54
C GLU A 451 -9.45 0.57 -10.84
N VAL A 452 -8.60 0.18 -11.79
CA VAL A 452 -7.39 0.93 -12.14
C VAL A 452 -7.51 1.45 -13.58
N TYR A 453 -7.60 2.76 -13.70
CA TYR A 453 -7.74 3.48 -14.96
C TYR A 453 -6.38 4.00 -15.43
N GLN A 454 -5.89 3.52 -16.56
CA GLN A 454 -4.70 4.09 -17.19
C GLN A 454 -5.04 5.44 -17.82
N LEU A 455 -4.41 6.51 -17.35
CA LEU A 455 -4.70 7.88 -17.80
C LEU A 455 -4.52 8.05 -19.31
N MET A 456 -3.58 7.32 -19.90
CA MET A 456 -3.26 7.38 -21.32
C MET A 456 -4.46 7.03 -22.22
N ASN A 457 -5.39 6.20 -21.76
CA ASN A 457 -6.58 5.81 -22.54
C ASN A 457 -7.61 6.94 -22.68
N TYR A 458 -7.53 7.96 -21.81
CA TYR A 458 -8.43 9.10 -21.75
C TYR A 458 -7.72 10.41 -22.09
N MET A 459 -6.44 10.33 -22.50
CA MET A 459 -5.58 11.48 -22.68
C MET A 459 -5.97 12.28 -23.92
N LYS A 460 -6.22 13.56 -23.70
CA LYS A 460 -6.24 14.60 -24.73
C LYS A 460 -4.95 15.40 -24.66
N THR A 461 -4.68 16.25 -25.64
CA THR A 461 -3.50 17.11 -25.63
C THR A 461 -3.85 18.58 -25.46
N CYS A 462 -2.95 19.29 -24.79
CA CYS A 462 -3.03 20.72 -24.57
C CYS A 462 -1.64 21.35 -24.69
N VAL A 463 -1.61 22.65 -24.94
CA VAL A 463 -0.38 23.44 -24.99
C VAL A 463 -0.51 24.63 -24.05
N ALA A 464 0.58 25.00 -23.40
CA ALA A 464 0.61 26.23 -22.63
C ALA A 464 0.26 27.43 -23.55
N THR A 465 -0.57 28.35 -23.07
CA THR A 465 -0.91 29.59 -23.82
C THR A 465 0.33 30.45 -24.10
N GLY A 466 1.39 30.23 -23.32
CA GLY A 466 2.63 30.98 -23.34
C GLY A 466 2.52 32.31 -22.60
N THR A 467 1.44 32.58 -21.88
CA THR A 467 1.32 33.80 -21.05
C THR A 467 1.80 33.58 -19.62
N THR A 468 1.93 32.31 -19.20
CA THR A 468 2.38 31.95 -17.85
C THR A 468 3.86 32.25 -17.69
N LYS A 469 4.14 33.17 -16.76
CA LYS A 469 5.47 33.59 -16.36
C LYS A 469 5.70 33.22 -14.91
N ILE A 470 6.94 32.89 -14.60
CA ILE A 470 7.34 32.45 -13.28
C ILE A 470 8.64 33.15 -12.87
N TYR A 471 8.86 33.20 -11.56
CA TYR A 471 10.17 33.38 -10.96
C TYR A 471 10.69 32.02 -10.54
N ALA A 472 11.96 31.73 -10.78
CA ALA A 472 12.57 30.49 -10.32
C ALA A 472 13.96 30.73 -9.74
N LYS A 473 14.27 30.00 -8.67
CA LYS A 473 15.61 29.90 -8.09
C LYS A 473 16.02 28.44 -8.06
N ARG A 474 17.25 28.17 -8.52
CA ARG A 474 17.87 26.85 -8.34
C ARG A 474 18.19 26.61 -6.87
N LEU A 475 17.72 25.48 -6.35
CA LEU A 475 17.85 25.08 -4.96
C LEU A 475 19.30 24.76 -4.60
N ASP A 476 19.78 25.42 -3.55
CA ASP A 476 21.07 25.22 -2.88
C ASP A 476 20.95 24.33 -1.64
N HIS A 477 19.71 24.07 -1.19
CA HIS A 477 19.36 23.20 -0.08
C HIS A 477 18.08 22.42 -0.42
N ASN A 478 17.81 21.28 0.25
CA ASN A 478 16.57 20.56 -0.01
C ASN A 478 15.39 21.31 0.61
N VAL A 479 14.21 21.20 0.00
CA VAL A 479 13.00 21.87 0.46
C VAL A 479 11.83 20.91 0.52
N LYS A 480 10.88 21.21 1.41
CA LYS A 480 9.55 20.60 1.44
C LYS A 480 8.54 21.72 1.25
N VAL A 481 7.85 21.71 0.11
CA VAL A 481 6.89 22.76 -0.25
C VAL A 481 5.47 22.23 -0.04
N PHE A 482 4.80 22.78 0.96
CA PHE A 482 3.35 22.67 1.14
C PHE A 482 2.69 23.73 0.26
N THR A 483 1.91 23.28 -0.70
CA THR A 483 1.25 24.19 -1.67
C THR A 483 0.10 24.94 -1.03
N ALA A 484 -0.33 26.07 -1.60
CA ALA A 484 -1.43 26.85 -1.04
C ALA A 484 -2.79 26.10 -1.02
N TRP A 485 -2.93 25.03 -1.79
CA TRP A 485 -4.15 24.19 -1.86
C TRP A 485 -4.03 22.87 -1.09
N ASP A 486 -2.85 22.52 -0.59
CA ASP A 486 -2.61 21.32 0.20
C ASP A 486 -1.62 21.64 1.32
N GLU A 487 -2.16 21.89 2.52
CA GLU A 487 -1.40 22.23 3.73
C GLU A 487 -0.94 20.99 4.52
N ASP A 488 -1.33 19.80 4.06
CA ASP A 488 -1.10 18.52 4.74
C ASP A 488 -0.07 17.65 4.00
N LYS A 489 0.06 17.80 2.69
CA LYS A 489 1.06 17.11 1.87
C LYS A 489 2.06 18.10 1.27
N TYR A 490 3.32 17.66 1.19
CA TYR A 490 4.40 18.44 0.57
C TYR A 490 5.00 17.74 -0.66
N TYR A 491 5.48 18.58 -1.58
CA TYR A 491 6.40 18.20 -2.64
C TYR A 491 7.84 18.37 -2.15
N ARG A 492 8.66 17.34 -2.36
CA ARG A 492 10.07 17.33 -1.98
C ARG A 492 10.91 17.86 -3.14
N GLY A 493 11.74 18.87 -2.88
CA GLY A 493 12.77 19.33 -3.81
C GLY A 493 14.16 19.04 -3.28
N VAL A 494 15.06 18.56 -4.14
CA VAL A 494 16.45 18.31 -3.76
C VAL A 494 17.39 19.36 -4.34
N VAL A 495 18.61 19.42 -3.80
CA VAL A 495 19.65 20.31 -4.31
C VAL A 495 19.81 20.16 -5.83
N GLY A 496 19.72 21.29 -6.53
CA GLY A 496 19.82 21.36 -7.98
C GLY A 496 18.48 21.52 -8.71
N ASP A 497 17.36 21.15 -8.09
CA ASP A 497 15.99 21.42 -8.57
C ASP A 497 15.66 22.92 -8.48
N TYR A 498 14.46 23.31 -8.89
CA TYR A 498 14.03 24.71 -8.91
C TYR A 498 12.83 24.93 -7.99
N LEU A 499 12.94 25.93 -7.11
CA LEU A 499 11.79 26.53 -6.44
C LEU A 499 11.17 27.54 -7.41
N VAL A 500 9.87 27.37 -7.68
CA VAL A 500 9.14 28.16 -8.65
C VAL A 500 8.01 28.92 -7.97
N VAL A 501 7.83 30.18 -8.37
CA VAL A 501 6.76 31.08 -7.91
C VAL A 501 6.08 31.66 -9.15
N ARG A 502 4.76 31.60 -9.24
CA ARG A 502 4.06 32.23 -10.37
C ARG A 502 4.04 33.76 -10.27
N GLU A 503 4.17 34.43 -11.42
CA GLU A 503 4.12 35.91 -11.46
C GLU A 503 2.70 36.46 -11.22
N ASP A 504 1.65 35.70 -11.54
CA ASP A 504 0.24 36.08 -11.35
C ASP A 504 -0.35 35.66 -10.00
N ASP A 505 0.30 34.75 -9.28
CA ASP A 505 -0.05 34.33 -7.93
C ASP A 505 1.22 33.96 -7.14
N LEU A 506 1.64 34.87 -6.26
CA LEU A 506 2.89 34.72 -5.50
C LEU A 506 2.85 33.61 -4.44
N HIS A 507 1.67 33.05 -4.14
CA HIS A 507 1.52 31.92 -3.23
C HIS A 507 1.35 30.59 -3.98
N ASP A 508 1.31 30.61 -5.31
CA ASP A 508 1.45 29.40 -6.13
C ASP A 508 2.94 29.06 -6.27
N ILE A 509 3.43 28.37 -5.23
CA ILE A 509 4.83 27.97 -5.07
C ILE A 509 4.92 26.45 -5.17
N TYR A 510 5.84 25.97 -6.00
CA TYR A 510 6.06 24.54 -6.23
C TYR A 510 7.51 24.25 -6.59
N VAL A 511 7.88 22.97 -6.61
CA VAL A 511 9.21 22.51 -7.03
C VAL A 511 9.11 21.94 -8.44
N VAL A 512 10.13 22.18 -9.26
CA VAL A 512 10.31 21.52 -10.54
C VAL A 512 11.69 20.88 -10.59
N ARG A 513 11.75 19.61 -10.98
CA ARG A 513 13.01 18.89 -11.13
C ARG A 513 13.94 19.54 -12.16
N SER A 514 15.23 19.49 -11.86
CA SER A 514 16.25 20.14 -12.68
C SER A 514 16.31 19.67 -14.15
N ASP A 515 16.04 18.39 -14.40
CA ASP A 515 16.04 17.76 -15.72
C ASP A 515 14.79 18.07 -16.56
N ILE A 516 13.68 18.46 -15.91
CA ILE A 516 12.44 18.87 -16.55
C ILE A 516 12.39 20.39 -16.74
N PHE A 517 13.04 21.17 -15.86
CA PHE A 517 12.91 22.62 -15.82
C PHE A 517 13.31 23.29 -17.15
N ASP A 518 14.50 23.02 -17.66
CA ASP A 518 14.97 23.61 -18.91
C ASP A 518 14.22 23.08 -20.14
N LYS A 519 13.57 21.92 -20.04
CA LYS A 519 12.69 21.42 -21.09
C LYS A 519 11.40 22.23 -21.14
N THR A 520 10.86 22.61 -19.98
CA THR A 520 9.52 23.22 -19.83
C THR A 520 9.48 24.73 -19.73
N TYR A 521 10.60 25.38 -19.41
CA TYR A 521 10.71 26.83 -19.27
C TYR A 521 11.85 27.41 -20.09
N GLU A 522 11.71 28.67 -20.50
CA GLU A 522 12.76 29.48 -21.11
C GLU A 522 12.98 30.76 -20.33
N LYS A 523 14.24 31.14 -20.13
CA LYS A 523 14.60 32.35 -19.40
C LYS A 523 14.17 33.58 -20.18
N ILE A 524 13.56 34.54 -19.51
CA ILE A 524 13.16 35.83 -20.07
C ILE A 524 13.93 36.96 -19.39
N SER A 525 14.28 37.98 -20.18
CA SER A 525 15.03 39.16 -19.73
C SER A 525 14.22 40.12 -18.87
#